data_AF-A0A200PZC8-F1
#
_entry.id   AF-A0A200PZC8-F1
#
_cell.length_a   1.000
_cell.length_b   1.000
_cell.length_c   1.000
_cell.angle_alpha   90.00
_cell.angle_beta   90.00
_cell.angle_gamma   90.00
#
_symmetry.space_group_name_H-M   'P 1'
#
loop_
_entity.id
_entity.type
_entity.pdbx_description
1 polymer ?
#
loop_
_entity_poly.entity_id
_entity_poly.type
_entity_poly.pdbx_seq_one_letter_code
_entity_poly.pdbx_strand_id
1 'polypeptide(L)'
;MKTTKGIRNIFFSSSPDHHHHHHSKTTSSSSSVYSVSWSPCPSPPRPSTPLHTFSESMMEENIELAEAMITKWNPDTCSGFAKISSLFHDDRKEAKDFLKCVKDLQRAMRFFISQNSNSVLLIRAQHLMQIAMKRLEKEFYHILSDNRDHLDPESISGRSSHASEKSRDSTSDYEDDVESEDEIQTAGDSISEVEEVSTIAMNDLKLIAECMISSGYGKECVKIYKIIRKSIVDEGLYRLGVEQLSASQINKMDWEVLDIKIRNWLYAVKVAVKTLFSGERILCDYVFTSESSKESCFKEISKEAAIHLFQFRRDLTYGTSFPAISCL
;
A
#
# COMPACT_ATOMS: atom_id res chain seq x y z
N MET A 1 -33.34 9.39 0.55
CA MET A 1 -33.33 8.04 1.14
C MET A 1 -31.93 7.75 1.63
N LYS A 2 -31.78 7.54 2.94
CA LYS A 2 -30.52 7.26 3.62
C LYS A 2 -30.18 5.77 3.46
N THR A 3 -28.95 5.45 3.06
CA THR A 3 -28.40 4.10 3.19
C THR A 3 -27.15 4.17 4.06
N THR A 4 -27.35 3.84 5.34
CA THR A 4 -26.30 3.62 6.33
C THR A 4 -25.52 2.36 5.94
N LYS A 5 -24.23 2.50 5.57
CA LYS A 5 -23.35 1.34 5.35
C LYS A 5 -22.95 0.76 6.69
N GLY A 6 -23.37 -0.48 6.90
CA GLY A 6 -23.14 -1.26 8.11
C GLY A 6 -21.67 -1.65 8.33
N ILE A 7 -21.44 -1.90 9.61
CA ILE A 7 -20.24 -2.36 10.31
C ILE A 7 -19.56 -3.54 9.59
N ARG A 8 -18.24 -3.44 9.37
CA ARG A 8 -17.41 -4.60 9.01
C ARG A 8 -16.59 -5.00 10.24
N ASN A 9 -17.01 -6.10 10.87
CA ASN A 9 -16.19 -6.85 11.81
C ASN A 9 -14.92 -7.33 11.11
N ILE A 10 -13.77 -7.06 11.72
CA ILE A 10 -12.48 -7.61 11.36
C ILE A 10 -11.91 -8.21 12.64
N PHE A 11 -11.23 -9.35 12.52
CA PHE A 11 -10.65 -10.20 13.56
C PHE A 11 -11.57 -11.28 14.13
N PHE A 12 -11.43 -12.51 13.61
CA PHE A 12 -11.05 -13.71 14.37
C PHE A 12 -10.73 -14.84 13.37
N SER A 13 -9.49 -15.33 13.41
CA SER A 13 -9.13 -16.63 12.85
C SER A 13 -8.24 -17.35 13.85
N SER A 14 -8.78 -18.35 14.54
CA SER A 14 -8.02 -19.39 15.24
C SER A 14 -8.89 -20.65 15.33
N SER A 15 -8.31 -21.79 14.90
CA SER A 15 -8.90 -23.13 15.00
C SER A 15 -8.88 -23.66 16.44
N PRO A 16 -9.70 -24.69 16.77
CA PRO A 16 -9.96 -25.09 18.15
C PRO A 16 -9.13 -26.30 18.61
N ASP A 17 -8.74 -26.31 19.88
CA ASP A 17 -8.23 -27.48 20.60
C ASP A 17 -9.31 -28.11 21.49
N HIS A 18 -9.22 -29.43 21.60
CA HIS A 18 -10.16 -30.37 22.20
C HIS A 18 -10.41 -30.20 23.72
N HIS A 19 -11.67 -30.34 24.13
CA HIS A 19 -12.05 -30.66 25.51
C HIS A 19 -12.71 -32.05 25.59
N HIS A 20 -12.11 -32.93 26.40
CA HIS A 20 -12.73 -34.15 26.92
C HIS A 20 -13.50 -33.83 28.22
N HIS A 21 -14.77 -34.20 28.26
CA HIS A 21 -15.59 -34.24 29.48
C HIS A 21 -15.49 -35.63 30.11
N HIS A 22 -15.34 -35.67 31.45
CA HIS A 22 -15.72 -36.84 32.24
C HIS A 22 -16.59 -36.44 33.44
N HIS A 23 -17.60 -37.28 33.64
CA HIS A 23 -18.70 -37.26 34.61
C HIS A 23 -18.24 -37.27 36.09
N SER A 24 -19.07 -36.73 37.00
CA SER A 24 -20.02 -37.52 37.82
C SER A 24 -20.61 -36.74 39.00
N LYS A 25 -21.91 -37.00 39.26
CA LYS A 25 -22.73 -36.58 40.41
C LYS A 25 -22.47 -37.46 41.64
N THR A 26 -22.74 -36.94 42.83
CA THR A 26 -23.50 -37.53 43.97
C THR A 26 -23.52 -36.51 45.14
N THR A 27 -24.66 -36.01 45.65
CA THR A 27 -25.47 -36.48 46.82
C THR A 27 -24.62 -36.95 48.02
N SER A 28 -24.77 -36.55 49.28
CA SER A 28 -25.97 -36.26 50.09
C SER A 28 -25.63 -35.66 51.48
N SER A 29 -26.58 -34.88 52.02
CA SER A 29 -26.96 -34.61 53.43
C SER A 29 -26.01 -34.89 54.62
N SER A 30 -25.91 -33.92 55.55
CA SER A 30 -25.98 -34.13 57.02
C SER A 30 -26.20 -32.83 57.81
N SER A 31 -26.74 -32.99 59.01
CA SER A 31 -27.55 -32.09 59.84
C SER A 31 -26.84 -31.42 61.03
N SER A 32 -27.48 -30.35 61.56
CA SER A 32 -27.29 -29.73 62.90
C SER A 32 -26.00 -28.87 63.02
N VAL A 33 -25.91 -27.75 63.74
CA VAL A 33 -26.52 -27.31 65.01
C VAL A 33 -26.50 -25.77 65.05
N TYR A 34 -27.41 -25.18 65.83
CA TYR A 34 -27.46 -23.76 66.21
C TYR A 34 -26.11 -23.18 66.65
N SER A 35 -25.72 -22.05 66.07
CA SER A 35 -24.78 -21.10 66.66
C SER A 35 -25.22 -19.67 66.30
N VAL A 36 -25.53 -18.90 67.35
CA VAL A 36 -25.82 -17.46 67.26
C VAL A 36 -24.48 -16.76 67.03
N SER A 37 -24.26 -16.29 65.81
CA SER A 37 -23.11 -15.44 65.46
C SER A 37 -23.60 -14.01 65.25
N TRP A 38 -23.05 -13.07 66.02
CA TRP A 38 -23.28 -11.65 65.86
C TRP A 38 -22.76 -11.17 64.50
N SER A 39 -23.65 -10.65 63.66
CA SER A 39 -23.29 -9.93 62.44
C SER A 39 -22.75 -8.54 62.80
N PRO A 40 -21.52 -8.16 62.41
CA PRO A 40 -21.15 -6.75 62.35
C PRO A 40 -21.89 -6.10 61.16
N CYS A 41 -22.46 -4.92 61.37
CA CYS A 41 -23.08 -4.13 60.31
C CYS A 41 -22.15 -3.99 59.09
N PRO A 42 -22.68 -4.06 57.84
CA PRO A 42 -21.89 -3.76 56.66
C PRO A 42 -21.48 -2.29 56.68
N SER A 43 -20.18 -2.01 56.63
CA SER A 43 -19.67 -0.69 56.26
C SER A 43 -20.32 -0.28 54.93
N PRO A 44 -20.78 0.97 54.77
CA PRO A 44 -21.31 1.41 53.49
C PRO A 44 -20.23 1.25 52.42
N PRO A 45 -20.57 0.80 51.19
CA PRO A 45 -19.62 0.76 50.10
C PRO A 45 -19.10 2.18 49.90
N ARG A 46 -17.79 2.34 50.09
CA ARG A 46 -17.07 3.56 49.72
C ARG A 46 -17.45 3.86 48.26
N PRO A 47 -17.96 5.06 47.93
CA PRO A 47 -18.24 5.38 46.54
C PRO A 47 -16.93 5.28 45.77
N SER A 48 -16.87 4.29 44.89
CA SER A 48 -15.85 4.18 43.85
C SER A 48 -16.00 5.40 42.96
N THR A 49 -15.28 6.46 43.34
CA THR A 49 -14.98 7.57 42.44
C THR A 49 -14.28 6.94 41.24
N PRO A 50 -14.74 7.20 40.00
CA PRO A 50 -13.98 6.79 38.84
C PRO A 50 -12.72 7.66 38.83
N LEU A 51 -11.64 7.11 39.37
CA LEU A 51 -10.31 7.64 39.11
C LEU A 51 -10.13 7.50 37.60
N HIS A 52 -10.36 8.58 36.86
CA HIS A 52 -9.88 8.74 35.49
C HIS A 52 -8.45 8.23 35.48
N THR A 53 -8.25 7.08 34.85
CA THR A 53 -6.95 6.41 34.96
C THR A 53 -5.95 7.31 34.23
N PHE A 54 -4.72 7.48 34.71
CA PHE A 54 -3.71 8.30 34.00
C PHE A 54 -3.62 7.94 32.50
N SER A 55 -3.79 6.65 32.19
CA SER A 55 -3.89 6.12 30.82
C SER A 55 -5.09 6.65 30.03
N GLU A 56 -6.24 6.86 30.67
CA GLU A 56 -7.44 7.40 30.03
C GLU A 56 -7.24 8.87 29.66
N SER A 57 -6.71 9.68 30.57
CA SER A 57 -6.36 11.08 30.31
C SER A 57 -5.35 11.22 29.16
N MET A 58 -4.32 10.36 29.13
CA MET A 58 -3.34 10.35 28.04
C MET A 58 -3.96 9.95 26.68
N MET A 59 -4.91 9.01 26.67
CA MET A 59 -5.59 8.62 25.42
C MET A 59 -6.60 9.68 24.96
N GLU A 60 -7.21 10.43 25.88
CA GLU A 60 -8.06 11.57 25.57
C GLU A 60 -7.26 12.72 24.96
N GLU A 61 -6.10 13.05 25.54
CA GLU A 61 -5.16 14.03 24.98
C GLU A 61 -4.71 13.66 23.56
N ASN A 62 -4.43 12.38 23.30
CA ASN A 62 -4.10 11.91 21.94
C ASN A 62 -5.22 12.18 20.94
N ILE A 63 -6.50 12.07 21.34
CA ILE A 63 -7.64 12.38 20.48
C ILE A 63 -7.72 13.89 20.21
N GLU A 64 -7.45 14.72 21.22
CA GLU A 64 -7.47 16.19 21.07
C GLU A 64 -6.34 16.69 20.16
N LEU A 65 -5.12 16.17 20.33
CA LEU A 65 -3.99 16.47 19.46
C LEU A 65 -4.26 16.02 18.02
N ALA A 66 -4.83 14.82 17.86
CA ALA A 66 -5.23 14.32 16.55
C ALA A 66 -6.35 15.17 15.94
N GLU A 67 -7.31 15.65 16.73
CA GLU A 67 -8.39 16.53 16.27
C GLU A 67 -7.84 17.83 15.69
N ALA A 68 -6.94 18.51 16.40
CA ALA A 68 -6.32 19.75 15.93
C ALA A 68 -5.55 19.53 14.60
N MET A 69 -4.77 18.46 14.51
CA MET A 69 -3.98 18.16 13.31
C MET A 69 -4.86 17.71 12.12
N ILE A 70 -5.81 16.80 12.34
CA ILE A 70 -6.63 16.22 11.27
C ILE A 70 -7.63 17.23 10.73
N THR A 71 -8.23 18.05 11.59
CA THR A 71 -9.20 19.08 11.15
C THR A 71 -8.52 20.17 10.32
N LYS A 72 -7.27 20.54 10.63
CA LYS A 72 -6.44 21.44 9.81
C LYS A 72 -6.31 20.96 8.37
N TRP A 73 -6.24 19.64 8.17
CA TRP A 73 -6.06 19.00 6.86
C TRP A 73 -7.33 18.35 6.30
N ASN A 74 -8.51 18.72 6.82
CA ASN A 74 -9.77 18.12 6.41
C ASN A 74 -10.12 18.51 4.96
N PRO A 75 -10.17 17.55 4.02
CA PRO A 75 -10.43 17.84 2.61
C PRO A 75 -11.83 18.43 2.34
N ASP A 76 -12.79 18.21 3.24
CA ASP A 76 -14.19 18.64 3.09
C ASP A 76 -14.43 20.04 3.70
N THR A 77 -13.61 20.47 4.66
CA THR A 77 -13.80 21.73 5.42
C THR A 77 -12.82 22.83 5.01
N CYS A 78 -11.64 22.48 4.48
CA CYS A 78 -10.66 23.48 4.07
C CYS A 78 -11.11 24.25 2.81
N SER A 79 -11.24 25.57 2.91
CA SER A 79 -11.41 26.44 1.74
C SER A 79 -10.06 26.62 1.02
N GLY A 80 -10.03 26.37 -0.29
CA GLY A 80 -8.93 26.68 -1.20
C GLY A 80 -7.61 25.94 -0.95
N PHE A 81 -6.82 26.40 0.03
CA PHE A 81 -5.39 26.12 0.13
C PHE A 81 -5.08 24.65 0.48
N ALA A 82 -5.55 24.10 1.60
CA ALA A 82 -5.27 22.68 1.96
C ALA A 82 -5.97 21.65 1.04
N LYS A 83 -6.94 22.09 0.23
CA LYS A 83 -7.57 21.26 -0.80
C LYS A 83 -6.68 21.14 -2.05
N ILE A 84 -5.76 22.06 -2.28
CA ILE A 84 -4.84 22.05 -3.42
C ILE A 84 -3.42 21.67 -2.97
N SER A 85 -3.03 22.08 -1.76
CA SER A 85 -1.75 21.79 -1.12
C SER A 85 -1.57 20.30 -0.83
N SER A 86 -0.38 19.78 -1.14
CA SER A 86 0.05 18.43 -0.81
C SER A 86 0.81 18.47 0.51
N LEU A 87 0.29 17.71 1.49
CA LEU A 87 0.88 17.59 2.83
C LEU A 87 2.33 17.10 2.77
N PHE A 88 2.63 16.19 1.84
CA PHE A 88 3.96 15.58 1.70
C PHE A 88 4.92 16.42 0.86
N HIS A 89 4.41 17.31 0.01
CA HIS A 89 5.23 18.23 -0.78
C HIS A 89 5.64 19.47 0.03
N ASP A 90 4.71 20.05 0.79
CA ASP A 90 4.90 21.37 1.42
C ASP A 90 5.72 21.32 2.72
N ASP A 91 5.40 20.42 3.64
CA ASP A 91 6.14 20.24 4.89
C ASP A 91 6.20 18.76 5.30
N ARG A 92 7.34 18.12 5.03
CA ARG A 92 7.55 16.71 5.37
C ARG A 92 7.59 16.43 6.86
N LYS A 93 7.98 17.41 7.68
CA LYS A 93 7.95 17.24 9.13
C LYS A 93 6.49 17.21 9.59
N GLU A 94 5.67 18.13 9.08
CA GLU A 94 4.24 18.13 9.33
C GLU A 94 3.57 16.84 8.81
N ALA A 95 3.95 16.32 7.65
CA ALA A 95 3.46 15.04 7.14
C ALA A 95 3.76 13.86 8.10
N LYS A 96 4.98 13.81 8.65
CA LYS A 96 5.36 12.79 9.65
C LYS A 96 4.57 12.95 10.95
N ASP A 97 4.37 14.18 11.41
CA ASP A 97 3.57 14.47 12.59
C ASP A 97 2.09 14.07 12.38
N PHE A 98 1.54 14.33 11.19
CA PHE A 98 0.21 13.86 10.80
C PHE A 98 0.09 12.34 10.87
N LEU A 99 1.04 11.60 10.27
CA LEU A 99 1.06 10.13 10.32
C LEU A 99 1.17 9.62 11.76
N LYS A 100 1.95 10.31 12.61
CA LYS A 100 2.05 10.00 14.04
C LYS A 100 0.72 10.20 14.76
N CYS A 101 0.05 11.34 14.54
CA CYS A 101 -1.28 11.61 15.09
C CYS A 101 -2.29 10.53 14.70
N VAL A 102 -2.26 10.03 13.47
CA VAL A 102 -3.13 8.92 13.04
C VAL A 102 -2.84 7.62 13.81
N LYS A 103 -1.57 7.28 14.02
CA LYS A 103 -1.17 6.10 14.80
C LYS A 103 -1.58 6.24 16.27
N ASP A 104 -1.39 7.41 16.86
CA ASP A 104 -1.80 7.73 18.23
C ASP A 104 -3.33 7.69 18.40
N LEU A 105 -4.07 8.23 17.43
CA LEU A 105 -5.52 8.12 17.35
C LEU A 105 -5.98 6.66 17.30
N GLN A 106 -5.33 5.83 16.47
CA GLN A 106 -5.64 4.41 16.40
C GLN A 106 -5.40 3.69 17.74
N ARG A 107 -4.30 4.02 18.43
CA ARG A 107 -4.00 3.48 19.76
C ARG A 107 -5.07 3.89 20.78
N ALA A 108 -5.49 5.15 20.78
CA ALA A 108 -6.57 5.64 21.63
C ALA A 108 -7.90 4.92 21.32
N MET A 109 -8.25 4.74 20.05
CA MET A 109 -9.44 3.98 19.64
C MET A 109 -9.42 2.54 20.19
N ARG A 110 -8.29 1.82 20.05
CA ARG A 110 -8.15 0.46 20.58
C ARG A 110 -8.34 0.40 22.09
N PHE A 111 -7.79 1.37 22.83
CA PHE A 111 -7.95 1.49 24.28
C PHE A 111 -9.42 1.74 24.68
N PHE A 112 -10.10 2.68 24.02
CA PHE A 112 -11.50 2.96 24.35
C PHE A 112 -12.45 1.83 23.95
N ILE A 113 -12.15 1.08 22.88
CA ILE A 113 -12.91 -0.13 22.53
C ILE A 113 -12.83 -1.19 23.63
N SER A 114 -11.66 -1.39 24.26
CA SER A 114 -11.50 -2.39 25.32
C SER A 114 -12.14 -1.97 26.65
N GLN A 115 -12.18 -0.67 26.94
CA GLN A 115 -12.68 -0.15 28.21
C GLN A 115 -14.19 0.14 28.17
N ASN A 116 -14.67 0.87 27.15
CA ASN A 116 -16.03 1.38 27.07
C ASN A 116 -16.47 1.58 25.60
N SER A 117 -17.16 0.59 25.04
CA SER A 117 -17.55 0.53 23.63
C SER A 117 -18.55 1.62 23.17
N ASN A 118 -19.19 2.35 24.09
CA ASN A 118 -20.17 3.40 23.80
C ASN A 118 -19.71 4.82 24.18
N SER A 119 -18.40 5.06 24.29
CA SER A 119 -17.88 6.40 24.60
C SER A 119 -18.07 7.38 23.44
N VAL A 120 -18.52 8.60 23.75
CA VAL A 120 -18.56 9.73 22.80
C VAL A 120 -17.17 10.01 22.20
N LEU A 121 -16.10 9.77 22.97
CA LEU A 121 -14.72 9.89 22.51
C LEU A 121 -14.40 8.88 21.40
N LEU A 122 -14.93 7.66 21.47
CA LEU A 122 -14.73 6.66 20.44
C LEU A 122 -15.43 7.06 19.13
N ILE A 123 -16.64 7.61 19.21
CA ILE A 123 -17.37 8.13 18.04
C ILE A 123 -16.59 9.30 17.41
N ARG A 124 -16.09 10.23 18.24
CA ARG A 124 -15.25 11.34 17.79
C ARG A 124 -13.99 10.82 17.10
N ALA A 125 -13.29 9.88 17.72
CA ALA A 125 -12.07 9.31 17.17
C ALA A 125 -12.30 8.54 15.85
N GLN A 126 -13.42 7.80 15.74
CA GLN A 126 -13.82 7.15 14.48
C GLN A 126 -14.05 8.17 13.36
N HIS A 127 -14.72 9.29 13.65
CA HIS A 127 -14.92 10.35 12.67
C HIS A 127 -13.60 10.98 12.22
N LEU A 128 -12.70 11.27 13.17
CA LEU A 128 -11.36 11.78 12.86
C LEU A 128 -10.54 10.80 12.02
N MET A 129 -10.62 9.50 12.33
CA MET A 129 -9.96 8.47 11.52
C MET A 129 -10.45 8.48 10.08
N GLN A 130 -11.76 8.61 9.85
CA GLN A 130 -12.31 8.71 8.49
C GLN A 130 -11.80 9.94 7.72
N ILE A 131 -11.71 11.10 8.39
CA ILE A 131 -11.16 12.32 7.77
C ILE A 131 -9.68 12.12 7.43
N ALA A 132 -8.91 11.57 8.36
CA ALA A 132 -7.49 11.33 8.15
C ALA A 132 -7.23 10.37 6.98
N MET A 133 -8.00 9.29 6.90
CA MET A 133 -7.87 8.32 5.80
C MET A 133 -8.24 8.93 4.45
N LYS A 134 -9.30 9.74 4.37
CA LYS A 134 -9.61 10.49 3.13
C LYS A 134 -8.46 11.40 2.70
N ARG A 135 -7.79 12.06 3.65
CA ARG A 135 -6.62 12.89 3.35
C ARG A 135 -5.45 12.04 2.84
N LEU A 136 -5.14 10.93 3.50
CA LEU A 136 -4.07 10.02 3.05
C LEU A 136 -4.37 9.39 1.69
N GLU A 137 -5.61 9.00 1.41
CA GLU A 137 -6.04 8.53 0.08
C GLU A 137 -5.72 9.56 -1.01
N LYS A 138 -6.01 10.83 -0.72
CA LYS A 138 -5.76 11.93 -1.65
C LYS A 138 -4.27 12.19 -1.85
N GLU A 139 -3.48 12.21 -0.79
CA GLU A 139 -2.02 12.37 -0.90
C GLU A 139 -1.38 11.21 -1.65
N PHE A 140 -1.81 9.97 -1.37
CA PHE A 140 -1.34 8.79 -2.06
C PHE A 140 -1.65 8.86 -3.57
N TYR A 141 -2.85 9.31 -3.92
CA TYR A 141 -3.23 9.57 -5.31
C TYR A 141 -2.36 10.66 -5.96
N HIS A 142 -2.17 11.80 -5.28
CA HIS A 142 -1.38 12.91 -5.81
C HIS A 142 0.08 12.49 -6.05
N ILE A 143 0.75 11.89 -5.06
CA ILE A 143 2.15 11.46 -5.21
C ILE A 143 2.31 10.49 -6.39
N LEU A 144 1.40 9.51 -6.54
CA LEU A 144 1.42 8.58 -7.67
C LEU A 144 1.18 9.28 -9.03
N SER A 145 0.35 10.33 -9.05
CA SER A 145 -0.04 11.03 -10.28
C SER A 145 0.98 12.09 -10.71
N ASP A 146 1.57 12.80 -9.76
CA ASP A 146 2.53 13.88 -10.03
C ASP A 146 3.92 13.33 -10.35
N ASN A 147 4.22 12.09 -9.92
CA ASN A 147 5.50 11.42 -10.16
C ASN A 147 5.40 10.33 -11.24
N ARG A 148 4.51 10.48 -12.24
CA ARG A 148 4.31 9.45 -13.29
C ARG A 148 5.61 9.11 -14.04
N ASP A 149 6.38 10.13 -14.43
CA ASP A 149 7.62 9.94 -15.20
C ASP A 149 8.76 9.40 -14.31
N HIS A 150 8.81 9.88 -13.07
CA HIS A 150 9.80 9.47 -12.05
C HIS A 150 9.57 8.07 -11.51
N LEU A 151 8.32 7.59 -11.53
CA LEU A 151 7.93 6.24 -11.14
C LEU A 151 7.64 5.36 -12.37
N ASP A 152 7.97 5.81 -13.58
CA ASP A 152 7.81 4.96 -14.76
C ASP A 152 8.62 3.67 -14.55
N PRO A 153 8.06 2.50 -14.88
CA PRO A 153 8.75 1.23 -14.67
C PRO A 153 10.15 1.13 -15.32
N GLU A 154 10.41 1.86 -16.41
CA GLU A 154 11.73 1.91 -17.04
C GLU A 154 12.75 2.57 -16.12
N SER A 155 12.40 3.74 -15.56
CA SER A 155 13.19 4.46 -14.55
C SER A 155 13.45 3.59 -13.32
N ILE A 156 12.45 2.84 -12.83
CA ILE A 156 12.60 2.00 -11.64
C ILE A 156 13.50 0.78 -11.92
N SER A 157 13.32 0.13 -13.08
CA SER A 157 14.11 -1.07 -13.43
C SER A 157 15.59 -0.74 -13.64
N GLY A 158 15.90 0.35 -14.36
CA GLY A 158 17.28 0.79 -14.61
C GLY A 158 18.07 1.08 -13.33
N ARG A 159 17.41 1.56 -12.28
CA ARG A 159 18.04 1.87 -10.98
C ARG A 159 18.40 0.64 -10.17
N SER A 160 17.56 -0.39 -10.22
CA SER A 160 17.86 -1.67 -9.57
C SER A 160 19.15 -2.29 -10.12
N SER A 161 19.39 -2.17 -11.43
CA SER A 161 20.68 -2.56 -12.03
C SER A 161 21.86 -1.76 -11.47
N HIS A 162 21.74 -0.43 -11.37
CA HIS A 162 22.84 0.41 -10.86
C HIS A 162 23.12 0.23 -9.35
N ALA A 163 22.09 0.04 -8.53
CA ALA A 163 22.28 -0.32 -7.11
C ALA A 163 23.00 -1.67 -6.95
N SER A 164 22.81 -2.61 -7.90
CA SER A 164 23.51 -3.89 -7.94
C SER A 164 24.97 -3.79 -8.43
N GLU A 165 25.31 -2.75 -9.19
CA GLU A 165 26.67 -2.45 -9.64
C GLU A 165 27.47 -1.71 -8.57
N LYS A 166 26.85 -0.70 -7.93
CA LYS A 166 27.47 0.07 -6.84
C LYS A 166 27.73 -0.75 -5.57
N SER A 167 27.03 -1.88 -5.39
CA SER A 167 27.31 -2.86 -4.33
C SER A 167 28.41 -3.87 -4.68
N ARG A 168 28.90 -3.87 -5.92
CA ARG A 168 30.03 -4.71 -6.38
C ARG A 168 31.34 -3.93 -6.53
N ASP A 169 31.30 -2.61 -6.60
CA ASP A 169 32.49 -1.75 -6.70
C ASP A 169 32.96 -1.29 -5.31
N SER A 170 33.49 -2.25 -4.54
CA SER A 170 34.25 -1.98 -3.32
C SER A 170 35.33 -3.02 -3.14
N THR A 171 36.09 -3.35 -4.20
CA THR A 171 37.49 -3.83 -4.12
C THR A 171 38.17 -3.72 -5.49
N SER A 172 38.83 -2.61 -5.80
CA SER A 172 40.10 -2.68 -6.55
C SER A 172 40.88 -1.38 -6.37
N ASP A 173 41.90 -1.43 -5.53
CA ASP A 173 43.12 -0.65 -5.70
C ASP A 173 43.68 -0.95 -7.09
N TYR A 174 43.93 0.07 -7.91
CA TYR A 174 45.20 0.35 -8.59
C TYR A 174 45.07 1.64 -9.42
N GLU A 175 46.17 2.39 -9.45
CA GLU A 175 46.30 3.74 -10.01
C GLU A 175 46.28 3.79 -11.55
N ASP A 176 45.90 4.97 -12.08
CA ASP A 176 46.74 5.84 -12.92
C ASP A 176 46.03 6.49 -14.14
N ASP A 177 46.39 7.76 -14.33
CA ASP A 177 46.40 8.58 -15.56
C ASP A 177 45.12 9.19 -16.19
N VAL A 178 44.97 10.49 -15.87
CA VAL A 178 44.72 11.71 -16.68
C VAL A 178 43.64 11.81 -17.78
N GLU A 179 42.88 12.91 -17.63
CA GLU A 179 42.34 13.83 -18.64
C GLU A 179 41.08 13.44 -19.44
N SER A 180 39.91 13.80 -18.88
CA SER A 180 38.92 14.70 -19.50
C SER A 180 37.70 14.88 -18.56
N GLU A 181 37.71 15.88 -17.68
CA GLU A 181 36.72 16.02 -16.59
C GLU A 181 35.53 16.97 -16.86
N ASP A 182 35.44 17.66 -17.99
CA ASP A 182 34.45 18.76 -18.13
C ASP A 182 33.13 18.44 -18.86
N GLU A 183 32.88 17.19 -19.31
CA GLU A 183 31.62 16.84 -20.00
C GLU A 183 30.78 15.75 -19.28
N ILE A 184 31.31 15.14 -18.23
CA ILE A 184 30.64 14.04 -17.48
C ILE A 184 30.00 14.54 -16.18
N GLN A 185 30.49 15.65 -15.61
CA GLN A 185 30.00 16.20 -14.33
C GLN A 185 28.55 16.71 -14.41
N THR A 186 28.12 17.27 -15.54
CA THR A 186 26.77 17.86 -15.70
C THR A 186 25.66 16.82 -15.88
N ALA A 187 25.98 15.66 -16.45
CA ALA A 187 25.06 14.52 -16.55
C ALA A 187 24.94 13.74 -15.22
N GLY A 188 26.03 13.66 -14.44
CA GLY A 188 26.05 13.01 -13.12
C GLY A 188 25.19 13.73 -12.06
N ASP A 189 25.24 15.07 -12.04
CA ASP A 189 24.40 15.88 -11.13
C ASP A 189 22.90 15.79 -11.47
N SER A 190 22.56 15.77 -12.77
CA SER A 190 21.17 15.63 -13.24
C SER A 190 20.58 14.24 -12.95
N ILE A 191 21.41 13.18 -12.97
CA ILE A 191 21.01 11.82 -12.59
C ILE A 191 20.75 11.74 -11.08
N SER A 192 21.60 12.36 -10.25
CA SER A 192 21.45 12.39 -8.80
C SER A 192 20.13 13.02 -8.36
N GLU A 193 19.74 14.16 -8.96
CA GLU A 193 18.52 14.88 -8.60
C GLU A 193 17.24 14.10 -8.95
N VAL A 194 17.18 13.51 -10.16
CA VAL A 194 16.03 12.70 -10.60
C VAL A 194 15.90 11.42 -9.76
N GLU A 195 17.02 10.78 -9.41
CA GLU A 195 17.03 9.62 -8.52
C GLU A 195 16.55 9.97 -7.11
N GLU A 196 16.91 11.15 -6.60
CA GLU A 196 16.51 11.65 -5.29
C GLU A 196 14.98 11.90 -5.26
N VAL A 197 14.41 12.59 -6.25
CA VAL A 197 12.96 12.84 -6.35
C VAL A 197 12.16 11.53 -6.35
N SER A 198 12.59 10.54 -7.14
CA SER A 198 11.94 9.22 -7.16
C SER A 198 12.06 8.49 -5.82
N THR A 199 13.22 8.50 -5.14
CA THR A 199 13.36 7.83 -3.83
C THR A 199 12.47 8.44 -2.77
N ILE A 200 12.35 9.75 -2.79
CA ILE A 200 11.49 10.54 -1.92
C ILE A 200 10.04 10.12 -2.12
N ALA A 201 9.55 10.12 -3.36
CA ALA A 201 8.18 9.74 -3.67
C ALA A 201 7.89 8.30 -3.24
N MET A 202 8.81 7.36 -3.53
CA MET A 202 8.68 5.96 -3.10
C MET A 202 8.61 5.84 -1.58
N ASN A 203 9.44 6.56 -0.83
CA ASN A 203 9.43 6.55 0.63
C ASN A 203 8.12 7.11 1.20
N ASP A 204 7.63 8.22 0.64
CA ASP A 204 6.37 8.83 1.09
C ASP A 204 5.17 7.91 0.80
N LEU A 205 5.15 7.27 -0.38
CA LEU A 205 4.15 6.23 -0.71
C LEU A 205 4.17 5.08 0.29
N LYS A 206 5.36 4.59 0.66
CA LYS A 206 5.53 3.52 1.66
C LYS A 206 4.98 3.95 3.02
N LEU A 207 5.35 5.13 3.50
CA LEU A 207 4.89 5.65 4.80
C LEU A 207 3.36 5.80 4.85
N ILE A 208 2.76 6.30 3.78
CA ILE A 208 1.30 6.43 3.66
C ILE A 208 0.65 5.04 3.61
N ALA A 209 1.15 4.13 2.77
CA ALA A 209 0.62 2.78 2.64
C ALA A 209 0.66 2.01 3.97
N GLU A 210 1.79 2.05 4.68
CA GLU A 210 1.93 1.43 6.01
C GLU A 210 0.91 2.01 6.99
N CYS A 211 0.73 3.33 7.01
CA CYS A 211 -0.25 3.98 7.88
C CYS A 211 -1.69 3.55 7.54
N MET A 212 -2.07 3.59 6.26
CA MET A 212 -3.41 3.19 5.82
C MET A 212 -3.70 1.70 6.09
N ILE A 213 -2.75 0.82 5.78
CA ILE A 213 -2.88 -0.62 6.00
C ILE A 213 -3.01 -0.94 7.49
N SER A 214 -2.13 -0.37 8.32
CA SER A 214 -2.19 -0.57 9.77
C SER A 214 -3.49 -0.04 10.38
N SER A 215 -4.07 1.02 9.82
CA SER A 215 -5.38 1.58 10.18
C SER A 215 -6.59 0.79 9.66
N GLY A 216 -6.40 -0.24 8.83
CA GLY A 216 -7.48 -1.07 8.28
C GLY A 216 -8.03 -0.61 6.93
N TYR A 217 -7.38 0.35 6.28
CA TYR A 217 -7.75 0.96 4.98
C TYR A 217 -6.88 0.46 3.82
N GLY A 218 -6.33 -0.75 3.96
CA GLY A 218 -5.46 -1.33 2.95
C GLY A 218 -6.14 -1.56 1.59
N LYS A 219 -7.46 -1.81 1.57
CA LYS A 219 -8.21 -2.05 0.32
C LYS A 219 -8.32 -0.77 -0.51
N GLU A 220 -8.57 0.34 0.14
CA GLU A 220 -8.66 1.68 -0.45
C GLU A 220 -7.30 2.11 -0.99
N CYS A 221 -6.22 1.93 -0.20
CA CYS A 221 -4.84 2.18 -0.62
C CYS A 221 -4.46 1.37 -1.87
N VAL A 222 -4.66 0.04 -1.83
CA VAL A 222 -4.37 -0.87 -2.95
C VAL A 222 -5.18 -0.50 -4.20
N LYS A 223 -6.44 -0.10 -4.03
CA LYS A 223 -7.30 0.32 -5.16
C LYS A 223 -6.73 1.55 -5.87
N ILE A 224 -6.31 2.57 -5.12
CA ILE A 224 -5.73 3.80 -5.70
C ILE A 224 -4.44 3.46 -6.45
N TYR A 225 -3.56 2.67 -5.81
CA TYR A 225 -2.32 2.20 -6.42
C TYR A 225 -2.58 1.51 -7.77
N LYS A 226 -3.49 0.52 -7.79
CA LYS A 226 -3.83 -0.24 -8.99
C LYS A 226 -4.34 0.64 -10.13
N ILE A 227 -5.22 1.61 -9.84
CA ILE A 227 -5.79 2.48 -10.88
C ILE A 227 -4.69 3.26 -11.60
N ILE A 228 -3.80 3.91 -10.85
CA ILE A 228 -2.78 4.79 -11.43
C ILE A 228 -1.67 3.96 -12.09
N ARG A 229 -1.14 2.96 -11.39
CA ARG A 229 -0.04 2.14 -11.89
C ARG A 229 -0.41 1.32 -13.12
N LYS A 230 -1.63 0.79 -13.17
CA LYS A 230 -2.15 0.14 -14.38
C LYS A 230 -2.19 1.09 -15.56
N SER A 231 -2.67 2.32 -15.37
CA SER A 231 -2.66 3.33 -16.44
C SER A 231 -1.24 3.61 -16.95
N ILE A 232 -0.24 3.67 -16.08
CA ILE A 232 1.17 3.90 -16.46
C ILE A 232 1.71 2.70 -17.24
N VAL A 233 1.49 1.47 -16.76
CA VAL A 233 1.96 0.24 -17.42
C VAL A 233 1.29 0.06 -18.79
N ASP A 234 -0.02 0.31 -18.88
CA ASP A 234 -0.77 0.22 -20.14
C ASP A 234 -0.28 1.27 -21.15
N GLU A 235 0.01 2.49 -20.70
CA GLU A 235 0.60 3.55 -21.53
C GLU A 235 2.02 3.17 -22.00
N GLY A 236 2.86 2.64 -21.10
CA GLY A 236 4.19 2.14 -21.44
C GLY A 236 4.12 1.03 -22.49
N LEU A 237 3.20 0.08 -22.33
CA LEU A 237 2.99 -0.99 -23.30
C LEU A 237 2.51 -0.47 -24.66
N TYR A 238 1.63 0.54 -24.66
CA TYR A 238 1.18 1.21 -25.88
C TYR A 238 2.36 1.86 -26.63
N ARG A 239 3.27 2.52 -25.93
CA ARG A 239 4.48 3.14 -26.51
C ARG A 239 5.44 2.13 -27.15
N LEU A 240 5.42 0.87 -26.71
CA LEU A 240 6.22 -0.21 -27.32
C LEU A 240 5.71 -0.64 -28.71
N GLY A 241 4.55 -0.15 -29.14
CA GLY A 241 4.06 -0.35 -30.50
C GLY A 241 3.65 -1.80 -30.80
N VAL A 242 3.20 -2.54 -29.78
CA VAL A 242 2.67 -3.90 -29.98
C VAL A 242 1.33 -3.80 -30.71
N GLU A 243 1.38 -3.95 -32.03
CA GLU A 243 0.18 -3.96 -32.86
C GLU A 243 -0.66 -5.21 -32.59
N GLN A 244 -1.96 -5.01 -32.41
CA GLN A 244 -2.91 -6.11 -32.39
C GLN A 244 -3.29 -6.46 -33.83
N LEU A 245 -2.76 -7.57 -34.34
CA LEU A 245 -3.16 -8.11 -35.63
C LEU A 245 -4.13 -9.28 -35.43
N SER A 246 -5.23 -9.25 -36.16
CA SER A 246 -6.11 -10.42 -36.26
C SER A 246 -5.46 -11.53 -37.10
N ALA A 247 -5.85 -12.78 -36.85
CA ALA A 247 -5.46 -13.93 -37.67
C ALA A 247 -5.72 -13.71 -39.18
N SER A 248 -6.79 -12.98 -39.52
CA SER A 248 -7.13 -12.65 -40.91
C SER A 248 -6.16 -11.66 -41.56
N GLN A 249 -5.61 -10.72 -40.79
CA GLN A 249 -4.61 -9.77 -41.28
C GLN A 249 -3.26 -10.47 -41.44
N ILE A 250 -2.89 -11.33 -40.49
CA ILE A 250 -1.67 -12.14 -40.52
C ILE A 250 -1.63 -12.99 -41.80
N ASN A 251 -2.75 -13.62 -42.17
CA ASN A 251 -2.81 -14.53 -43.32
C ASN A 251 -2.78 -13.84 -44.69
N LYS A 252 -3.09 -12.55 -44.72
CA LYS A 252 -3.09 -11.74 -45.95
C LYS A 252 -1.79 -10.97 -46.13
N MET A 253 -0.88 -11.03 -45.16
CA MET A 253 0.34 -10.24 -45.16
C MET A 253 1.51 -11.05 -45.73
N ASP A 254 2.35 -10.38 -46.51
CA ASP A 254 3.57 -10.98 -47.04
C ASP A 254 4.52 -11.36 -45.90
N TRP A 255 5.26 -12.44 -46.12
CA TRP A 255 6.15 -13.02 -45.11
C TRP A 255 7.22 -12.03 -44.65
N GLU A 256 7.76 -11.22 -45.55
CA GLU A 256 8.79 -10.22 -45.24
C GLU A 256 8.27 -9.15 -44.26
N VAL A 257 7.01 -8.73 -44.42
CA VAL A 257 6.37 -7.77 -43.52
C VAL A 257 6.02 -8.44 -42.20
N LEU A 258 5.59 -9.70 -42.23
CA LEU A 258 5.26 -10.48 -41.03
C LEU A 258 6.50 -10.72 -40.17
N ASP A 259 7.63 -11.06 -40.78
CA ASP A 259 8.91 -11.24 -40.11
C ASP A 259 9.37 -9.97 -39.37
N ILE A 260 9.24 -8.79 -40.00
CA ILE A 260 9.53 -7.51 -39.34
C ILE A 260 8.63 -7.31 -38.11
N LYS A 261 7.33 -7.60 -38.22
CA LYS A 261 6.40 -7.48 -37.08
C LYS A 261 6.70 -8.49 -35.98
N ILE A 262 7.10 -9.71 -36.31
CA ILE A 262 7.53 -10.72 -35.32
C ILE A 262 8.77 -10.23 -34.57
N ARG A 263 9.78 -9.69 -35.28
CA ARG A 263 10.99 -9.14 -34.65
C ARG A 263 10.68 -7.95 -33.75
N ASN A 264 9.83 -7.03 -34.20
CA ASN A 264 9.40 -5.89 -33.39
C ASN A 264 8.62 -6.35 -32.15
N TRP A 265 7.73 -7.33 -32.29
CA TRP A 265 7.01 -7.93 -31.17
C TRP A 265 7.97 -8.59 -30.17
N LEU A 266 8.94 -9.39 -30.63
CA LEU A 266 9.95 -10.00 -29.75
C LEU A 266 10.77 -8.95 -28.99
N TYR A 267 11.14 -7.87 -29.66
CA TYR A 267 11.81 -6.74 -29.02
C TYR A 267 10.92 -6.09 -27.96
N ALA A 268 9.66 -5.79 -28.29
CA ALA A 268 8.70 -5.21 -27.36
C ALA A 268 8.44 -6.13 -26.16
N VAL A 269 8.35 -7.45 -26.34
CA VAL A 269 8.23 -8.42 -25.23
C VAL A 269 9.45 -8.35 -24.32
N LYS A 270 10.65 -8.34 -24.90
CA LYS A 270 11.90 -8.25 -24.13
C LYS A 270 11.95 -6.97 -23.31
N VAL A 271 11.58 -5.83 -23.89
CA VAL A 271 11.52 -4.55 -23.19
C VAL A 271 10.45 -4.61 -22.10
N ALA A 272 9.20 -4.95 -22.42
CA ALA A 272 8.09 -5.01 -21.45
C ALA A 272 8.41 -5.89 -20.23
N VAL A 273 9.02 -7.06 -20.42
CA VAL A 273 9.41 -7.94 -19.31
C VAL A 273 10.54 -7.35 -18.47
N LYS A 274 11.58 -6.79 -19.11
CA LYS A 274 12.75 -6.26 -18.42
C LYS A 274 12.54 -4.88 -17.79
N THR A 275 11.62 -4.08 -18.31
CA THR A 275 11.37 -2.71 -17.85
C THR A 275 10.02 -2.62 -17.17
N LEU A 276 8.91 -2.75 -17.91
CA LEU A 276 7.55 -2.54 -17.40
C LEU A 276 7.19 -3.45 -16.23
N PHE A 277 7.28 -4.77 -16.41
CA PHE A 277 6.91 -5.71 -15.36
C PHE A 277 7.93 -5.76 -14.23
N SER A 278 9.22 -5.65 -14.55
CA SER A 278 10.30 -5.60 -13.54
C SER A 278 10.15 -4.37 -12.64
N GLY A 279 10.01 -3.18 -13.21
CA GLY A 279 9.86 -1.93 -12.47
C GLY A 279 8.60 -1.90 -11.62
N GLU A 280 7.48 -2.41 -12.13
CA GLU A 280 6.25 -2.52 -11.35
C GLU A 280 6.39 -3.51 -10.18
N ARG A 281 7.10 -4.63 -10.39
CA ARG A 281 7.39 -5.58 -9.30
C ARG A 281 8.21 -4.92 -8.20
N ILE A 282 9.27 -4.22 -8.56
CA ILE A 282 10.14 -3.50 -7.63
C ILE A 282 9.35 -2.46 -6.83
N LEU A 283 8.49 -1.67 -7.49
CA LEU A 283 7.70 -0.65 -6.80
C LEU A 283 6.67 -1.26 -5.86
N CYS A 284 5.96 -2.31 -6.29
CA CYS A 284 5.04 -3.06 -5.45
C CYS A 284 5.73 -3.59 -4.19
N ASP A 285 6.91 -4.20 -4.36
CA ASP A 285 7.69 -4.79 -3.27
C ASP A 285 8.24 -3.74 -2.30
N TYR A 286 8.51 -2.53 -2.80
CA TYR A 286 8.97 -1.40 -1.98
C TYR A 286 7.84 -0.75 -1.18
N VAL A 287 6.70 -0.46 -1.83
CA VAL A 287 5.58 0.30 -1.24
C VAL A 287 4.78 -0.56 -0.26
N PHE A 288 4.54 -1.83 -0.58
CA PHE A 288 3.72 -2.72 0.24
C PHE A 288 4.58 -3.66 1.08
N THR A 289 4.21 -3.86 2.34
CA THR A 289 4.93 -4.77 3.25
C THR A 289 4.35 -6.19 3.25
N SER A 290 3.03 -6.33 3.10
CA SER A 290 2.35 -7.62 3.13
C SER A 290 2.42 -8.35 1.78
N GLU A 291 2.83 -9.62 1.79
CA GLU A 291 2.96 -10.45 0.59
C GLU A 291 1.68 -10.55 -0.23
N SER A 292 0.53 -10.68 0.44
CA SER A 292 -0.79 -10.74 -0.22
C SER A 292 -1.11 -9.47 -1.03
N SER A 293 -0.74 -8.29 -0.52
CA SER A 293 -0.94 -7.02 -1.23
C SER A 293 0.02 -6.87 -2.40
N LYS A 294 1.30 -7.25 -2.23
CA LYS A 294 2.31 -7.21 -3.30
C LYS A 294 1.89 -8.07 -4.49
N GLU A 295 1.56 -9.33 -4.23
CA GLU A 295 1.14 -10.28 -5.25
C GLU A 295 -0.18 -9.88 -5.93
N SER A 296 -1.15 -9.41 -5.15
CA SER A 296 -2.43 -8.94 -5.72
C SER A 296 -2.26 -7.69 -6.58
N CYS A 297 -1.46 -6.72 -6.17
CA CYS A 297 -1.17 -5.51 -6.93
C CYS A 297 -0.46 -5.85 -8.25
N PHE A 298 0.67 -6.54 -8.17
CA PHE A 298 1.48 -6.87 -9.34
C PHE A 298 0.68 -7.69 -10.35
N LYS A 299 -0.03 -8.71 -9.89
CA LYS A 299 -0.86 -9.56 -10.74
C LYS A 299 -1.96 -8.78 -11.44
N GLU A 300 -2.72 -7.95 -10.72
CA GLU A 300 -3.83 -7.21 -11.33
C GLU A 300 -3.38 -6.09 -12.26
N ILE A 301 -2.21 -5.50 -12.02
CA ILE A 301 -1.64 -4.47 -12.91
C ILE A 301 -1.08 -5.12 -14.18
N SER A 302 -0.35 -6.23 -14.04
CA SER A 302 0.37 -6.84 -15.15
C SER A 302 -0.49 -7.78 -16.00
N LYS A 303 -1.63 -8.26 -15.49
CA LYS A 303 -2.42 -9.30 -16.16
C LYS A 303 -2.97 -8.85 -17.51
N GLU A 304 -3.68 -7.72 -17.59
CA GLU A 304 -4.22 -7.28 -18.89
C GLU A 304 -3.11 -6.88 -19.86
N ALA A 305 -2.08 -6.17 -19.39
CA ALA A 305 -0.91 -5.84 -20.18
C ALA A 305 -0.23 -7.10 -20.78
N ALA A 306 -0.03 -8.15 -19.97
CA ALA A 306 0.52 -9.41 -20.44
C ALA A 306 -0.41 -10.11 -21.45
N ILE A 307 -1.72 -10.10 -21.22
CA ILE A 307 -2.69 -10.66 -22.18
C ILE A 307 -2.58 -9.95 -23.53
N HIS A 308 -2.52 -8.62 -23.53
CA HIS A 308 -2.36 -7.84 -24.76
C HIS A 308 -1.02 -8.13 -25.46
N LEU A 309 0.07 -8.19 -24.69
CA LEU A 309 1.40 -8.48 -25.21
C LEU A 309 1.48 -9.87 -25.88
N PHE A 310 0.87 -10.90 -25.29
CA PHE A 310 0.89 -12.27 -25.82
C PHE A 310 -0.29 -12.59 -26.75
N GLN A 311 -1.21 -11.65 -26.98
CA GLN A 311 -2.31 -11.81 -27.92
C GLN A 311 -1.79 -12.00 -29.35
N PHE A 312 -0.79 -11.21 -29.76
CA PHE A 312 -0.16 -11.33 -31.07
C PHE A 312 0.37 -12.74 -31.34
N ARG A 313 1.06 -13.34 -30.37
CA ARG A 313 1.54 -14.72 -30.45
C ARG A 313 0.40 -15.71 -30.65
N ARG A 314 -0.71 -15.53 -29.94
CA ARG A 314 -1.89 -16.39 -30.07
C ARG A 314 -2.46 -16.30 -31.48
N ASP A 315 -2.61 -15.10 -32.02
CA ASP A 315 -3.16 -14.89 -33.36
C ASP A 315 -2.23 -15.42 -34.47
N LEU A 316 -0.91 -15.38 -34.28
CA LEU A 316 0.06 -16.06 -35.16
C LEU A 316 -0.16 -17.58 -35.22
N THR A 317 -0.40 -18.22 -34.07
CA THR A 317 -0.59 -19.68 -34.02
C THR A 317 -1.89 -20.14 -34.67
N TYR A 318 -2.93 -19.30 -34.70
CA TYR A 318 -4.20 -19.62 -35.35
C TYR A 318 -4.26 -19.21 -36.83
N GLY A 319 -3.49 -18.18 -37.23
CA GLY A 319 -3.46 -17.72 -38.61
C GLY A 319 -2.71 -18.67 -39.54
N THR A 320 -1.54 -19.17 -39.12
CA THR A 320 -0.52 -19.59 -40.10
C THR A 320 -0.47 -21.11 -40.37
N SER A 321 -0.34 -21.49 -41.65
CA SER A 321 0.09 -22.84 -42.08
C SER A 321 1.61 -22.91 -42.35
N PHE A 322 2.39 -22.00 -41.75
CA PHE A 322 3.83 -21.89 -42.01
C PHE A 322 4.62 -22.78 -41.03
N PRO A 323 5.43 -23.74 -41.52
CA PRO A 323 6.16 -24.68 -40.66
C PRO A 323 7.12 -24.01 -39.66
N ALA A 324 7.64 -22.82 -39.99
CA ALA A 324 8.68 -22.13 -39.23
C ALA A 324 8.21 -21.53 -37.88
N ILE A 325 6.90 -21.35 -37.66
CA ILE A 325 6.37 -20.71 -36.44
C ILE A 325 6.30 -21.70 -35.26
N SER A 326 6.38 -23.00 -35.54
CA SER A 326 6.34 -24.08 -34.54
C SER A 326 7.50 -24.07 -33.52
N CYS A 327 8.57 -23.29 -33.77
CA CYS A 327 9.76 -23.22 -32.92
C CYS A 327 9.92 -21.91 -32.12
N LEU A 328 9.06 -20.90 -32.34
CA LEU A 328 8.99 -19.67 -31.53
C LEU A 328 8.09 -19.86 -30.30
#